data_AF-A0A358A0H5-F1
#
_entry.id   AF-A0A358A0H5-F1
#
_cell.length_a   1.000
_cell.length_b   1.000
_cell.length_c   1.000
_cell.angle_alpha   90.00
_cell.angle_beta   90.00
_cell.angle_gamma   90.00
#
_symmetry.space_group_name_H-M   'P 1'
#
loop_
_entity.id
_entity.type
_entity.pdbx_description
1 polymer ?
#
loop_
_entity_poly.entity_id
_entity_poly.type
_entity_poly.pdbx_seq_one_letter_code
_entity_poly.pdbx_strand_id
1 'polypeptide(L)' 'MSTTRYRCTACGNLTRFDVVSTKRTRAFHHYTVGGDLEIESEEVLSESIEEVSCHWCGNGGSVVQTQPPA' A
#
# COMPACT_ATOMS: atom_id res chain seq x y z
N MET A 1 5.06 13.48 4.96
CA MET A 1 4.82 12.26 4.14
C MET A 1 3.90 12.67 3.00
N SER A 2 4.39 12.60 1.76
CA SER A 2 3.55 12.86 0.58
C SER A 2 2.60 11.68 0.41
N THR A 3 1.30 11.89 0.58
CA THR A 3 0.31 10.84 0.31
C THR A 3 0.15 10.72 -1.21
N THR A 4 0.67 9.64 -1.78
CA THR A 4 0.43 9.29 -3.19
C THR A 4 -1.08 9.22 -3.43
N ARG A 5 -1.60 10.01 -4.37
CA ARG A 5 -2.98 9.90 -4.82
C ARG A 5 -3.04 9.17 -6.15
N TYR A 6 -4.15 8.48 -6.38
CA TYR A 6 -4.43 7.79 -7.64
C TYR A 6 -5.69 8.37 -8.26
N ARG A 7 -5.72 8.42 -9.60
CA ARG A 7 -6.89 8.76 -10.38
C ARG A 7 -7.07 7.75 -11.51
N CYS A 8 -8.25 7.18 -11.63
CA CYS A 8 -8.61 6.41 -12.81
C CYS A 8 -9.10 7.36 -13.91
N THR A 9 -8.41 7.42 -15.03
CA THR A 9 -8.81 8.24 -16.20
C THR A 9 -9.91 7.59 -17.03
N ALA A 10 -10.21 6.29 -16.82
CA ALA A 10 -11.27 5.58 -17.53
C ALA A 10 -12.67 5.85 -16.97
N CYS A 11 -12.85 5.84 -15.64
CA CYS A 11 -14.15 6.03 -15.00
C CYS A 11 -14.22 7.24 -14.05
N GLY A 12 -13.11 7.95 -13.83
CA GLY A 12 -13.05 9.12 -12.96
C GLY A 12 -12.93 8.81 -11.46
N ASN A 13 -12.80 7.55 -11.07
CA ASN A 13 -12.63 7.17 -9.66
C ASN A 13 -11.35 7.77 -9.05
N LEU A 14 -11.45 8.19 -7.80
CA LEU A 14 -10.41 8.89 -7.04
C LEU A 14 -10.21 8.31 -5.62
N THR A 15 -11.03 7.33 -5.21
CA THR A 15 -11.14 6.97 -3.78
C THR A 15 -10.91 5.50 -3.47
N ARG A 16 -11.03 4.59 -4.45
CA ARG A 16 -10.89 3.14 -4.21
C ARG A 16 -10.00 2.47 -5.26
N PHE A 17 -8.85 1.97 -4.84
CA PHE A 17 -7.90 1.28 -5.71
C PHE A 17 -7.40 0.03 -5.03
N ASP A 18 -7.24 -1.04 -5.79
CA ASP A 18 -6.51 -2.21 -5.33
C ASP A 18 -5.02 -1.95 -5.60
N VAL A 19 -4.19 -2.10 -4.56
CA VAL A 19 -2.75 -1.82 -4.62
C VAL A 19 -2.01 -3.07 -4.19
N VAL A 20 -1.18 -3.60 -5.09
CA VAL A 20 -0.27 -4.69 -4.79
C VAL A 20 1.10 -4.09 -4.50
N SER A 21 1.67 -4.42 -3.33
CA SER A 21 3.00 -3.95 -2.96
C SER A 21 3.84 -5.03 -2.31
N THR A 22 5.14 -4.96 -2.56
CA THR A 22 6.15 -5.76 -1.87
C THR A 22 6.75 -4.93 -0.75
N LYS A 23 6.67 -5.43 0.49
CA LYS A 23 7.30 -4.82 1.66
C LYS A 23 8.38 -5.73 2.22
N ARG A 24 9.55 -5.16 2.51
CA ARG A 24 10.59 -5.80 3.30
C ARG A 24 10.61 -5.14 4.67
N THR A 25 10.30 -5.90 5.71
CA THR A 25 10.26 -5.41 7.08
C THR A 25 11.24 -6.18 7.97
N ARG A 26 11.67 -5.54 9.05
CA ARG A 26 12.33 -6.16 10.19
C ARG A 26 11.42 -5.96 11.39
N ALA A 27 11.06 -7.04 12.06
CA ALA A 27 10.21 -6.98 13.24
C ALA A 27 10.95 -7.56 14.47
N PHE A 28 10.70 -6.99 15.64
CA PHE A 28 11.11 -7.56 16.91
C PHE A 28 10.01 -8.47 17.44
N HIS A 29 10.27 -9.77 17.42
CA HIS A 29 9.35 -10.80 17.90
C HIS A 29 9.63 -11.09 19.37
N HIS A 30 8.65 -10.82 20.22
CA HIS A 30 8.67 -11.21 21.62
C HIS A 30 7.69 -12.37 21.81
N TYR A 31 8.21 -13.52 22.22
CA TYR A 31 7.39 -14.66 22.59
C TYR A 31 7.21 -14.71 24.10
N THR A 32 5.98 -14.93 24.55
CA THR A 32 5.74 -15.28 25.95
C THR A 32 6.31 -16.66 26.25
N VAL A 33 6.50 -16.99 27.54
CA VAL A 33 6.89 -18.34 27.95
C VAL A 33 5.87 -19.40 27.50
N GLY A 34 4.60 -19.02 27.35
CA GLY A 34 3.52 -19.87 26.83
C GLY A 34 3.52 -20.05 25.31
N GLY A 35 4.35 -19.29 24.58
CA GLY A 35 4.49 -19.38 23.13
C GLY A 35 3.66 -18.37 22.32
N ASP A 36 2.94 -17.46 22.97
CA ASP A 36 2.20 -16.40 22.27
C ASP A 36 3.17 -15.38 21.68
N LEU A 37 2.92 -14.94 20.44
CA LEU A 37 3.76 -13.96 19.74
C LEU A 37 3.18 -12.55 19.87
N GLU A 38 4.02 -11.63 20.33
CA GLU A 38 3.85 -10.19 20.22
C GLU A 38 4.92 -9.58 19.30
N ILE A 39 4.53 -8.66 18.42
CA ILE A 39 5.47 -7.87 17.63
C ILE A 39 5.60 -6.50 18.31
N GLU A 40 6.68 -6.26 19.06
CA GLU A 40 6.81 -5.00 19.83
C GLU A 40 7.23 -3.82 18.94
N SER A 41 7.96 -4.09 17.87
CA SER A 41 8.34 -3.08 16.88
C SER A 41 8.46 -3.68 15.49
N GLU A 42 8.12 -2.87 14.48
CA GLU A 42 8.29 -3.19 13.08
C GLU A 42 8.92 -2.00 12.36
N GLU A 43 10.00 -2.26 11.64
CA GLU A 43 10.69 -1.31 10.77
C GLU A 43 10.49 -1.73 9.31
N VAL A 44 9.94 -0.83 8.49
CA VAL A 44 9.86 -1.02 7.04
C VAL A 44 11.18 -0.61 6.39
N LEU A 45 11.92 -1.59 5.89
CA LEU A 45 13.23 -1.39 5.25
C LEU A 45 13.10 -0.94 3.80
N SER A 46 12.08 -1.43 3.10
CA SER A 46 11.75 -1.00 1.73
C SER A 46 10.31 -1.36 1.37
N GLU A 47 9.70 -0.54 0.53
CA GLU A 47 8.36 -0.78 -0.04
C GLU A 47 8.39 -0.45 -1.53
N SER A 48 7.90 -1.36 -2.38
CA SER A 48 7.67 -1.14 -3.80
C SER A 48 6.22 -1.41 -4.14
N ILE A 49 5.59 -0.49 -4.88
CA ILE A 49 4.26 -0.72 -5.46
C ILE A 49 4.45 -1.46 -6.78
N GLU A 50 3.86 -2.64 -6.88
CA GLU A 50 3.96 -3.52 -8.07
C GLU A 50 2.84 -3.23 -9.05
N GLU A 51 1.61 -3.05 -8.55
CA GLU A 51 0.44 -2.85 -9.39
C GLU A 51 -0.58 -1.96 -8.68
N VAL A 52 -1.30 -1.15 -9.46
CA VAL A 52 -2.47 -0.41 -9.00
C VAL A 52 -3.59 -0.56 -10.01
N SER A 53 -4.76 -0.97 -9.55
CA SER A 53 -5.95 -1.07 -10.38
C SER A 53 -7.15 -0.35 -9.78
N CYS A 54 -8.02 0.15 -10.66
CA CYS A 54 -9.24 0.80 -10.22
C CYS A 54 -10.22 -0.24 -9.70
N HIS A 55 -10.51 -0.22 -8.40
CA HIS A 55 -11.43 -1.19 -7.77
C HIS A 55 -12.85 -1.12 -8.37
N TRP A 56 -13.24 0.02 -8.94
CA TRP A 56 -14.58 0.20 -9.50
C TRP A 56 -14.77 -0.43 -10.88
N CYS A 57 -13.83 -0.19 -11.81
CA CYS A 57 -13.95 -0.67 -13.20
C CYS A 57 -12.96 -1.78 -13.55
N GLY A 58 -12.10 -2.19 -12.63
CA GLY A 58 -11.06 -3.21 -12.82
C GLY A 58 -9.89 -2.78 -13.70
N ASN A 59 -9.89 -1.56 -14.24
CA ASN A 59 -8.85 -1.15 -15.18
C ASN A 59 -7.57 -0.69 -14.46
N GLY A 60 -6.46 -1.39 -14.69
CA GLY A 60 -5.13 -1.03 -14.20
C GLY A 60 -4.41 -0.01 -15.09
N GLY A 61 -4.50 -0.16 -16.42
CA GLY A 61 -3.74 0.67 -17.37
C GLY A 61 -4.19 2.14 -17.45
N SER A 62 -5.35 2.48 -16.88
CA SER A 62 -5.85 3.87 -16.82
C SER A 62 -5.75 4.48 -15.43
N VAL A 63 -4.99 3.89 -14.51
CA VAL A 63 -4.69 4.52 -13.23
C VAL A 63 -3.42 5.37 -13.37
N VAL A 64 -3.51 6.63 -12.97
CA VAL A 64 -2.37 7.55 -12.92
C VAL A 64 -2.13 8.02 -11.49
N GLN A 65 -0.87 8.11 -11.09
CA GLN A 65 -0.49 8.78 -9.86
C GLN A 65 -0.66 10.29 -10.03
N THR A 66 -1.34 10.91 -9.08
CA THR A 66 -1.48 12.36 -8.98
C THR A 66 -0.78 12.84 -7.72
N GLN A 67 -0.04 13.93 -7.85
CA GLN A 67 0.54 14.60 -6.69
C GLN A 67 -0.57 15.44 -6.01
N PRO A 68 -0.59 15.55 -4.67
CA PRO A 68 -1.41 16.55 -4.02
C PRO A 68 -1.07 17.96 -4.55
N PRO A 69 -2.02 18.92 -4.61
CA PRO A 69 -1.66 20.30 -4.89
C PRO A 69 -0.63 20.78 -3.86
N ALA A 70 0.38 21.50 -4.34
CA ALA A 70 1.46 22.08 -3.54
C ALA A 70 0.93 23.06 -2.49
#